data_AF-A0A975LKH4-F1
#
_entry.id   AF-A0A975LKH4-F1
#
_cell.length_a   1.000
_cell.length_b   1.000
_cell.length_c   1.000
_cell.angle_alpha   90.00
_cell.angle_beta   90.00
_cell.angle_gamma   90.00
#
_symmetry.space_group_name_H-M   'P 1'
#
loop_
_entity.id
_entity.type
_entity.pdbx_description
1 polymer ?
#
loop_
_entity_poly.entity_id
_entity_poly.type
_entity_poly.pdbx_seq_one_letter_code
_entity_poly.pdbx_strand_id
1 'polypeptide(L)'
;MKKIIAFITISLLMIGCGKEPTEIKIGTIEYAPHGNRSFSVTSVAMSDDKIVGVTIEEYQFWKYESYDEVVCVPNGKDVEGFGGNYDSSTKCLGSKRANNDVYSAKMTDIAGATQEWIESIKAIEDYAVDKTISELKEFKEDTDTIAGSTLTGNYGYLQSVIAAAEAAGE
;
A
#
# COMPACT_ATOMS: atom_id res chain seq x y z
N MET A 1 -15.51 -23.50 -26.04
CA MET A 1 -15.58 -24.59 -25.04
C MET A 1 -14.73 -24.18 -23.84
N LYS A 2 -15.34 -23.64 -22.78
CA LYS A 2 -14.61 -23.23 -21.57
C LYS A 2 -14.33 -24.49 -20.74
N LYS A 3 -13.06 -24.81 -20.53
CA LYS A 3 -12.64 -25.93 -19.67
C LYS A 3 -12.85 -25.52 -18.21
N ILE A 4 -13.79 -26.18 -17.54
CA ILE A 4 -13.97 -26.08 -16.09
C ILE A 4 -12.95 -27.04 -15.47
N ILE A 5 -11.93 -26.50 -14.81
CA ILE A 5 -11.02 -27.29 -13.97
C ILE A 5 -11.66 -27.31 -12.59
N ALA A 6 -12.30 -28.44 -12.24
CA ALA A 6 -12.77 -28.70 -10.89
C ALA A 6 -11.56 -29.07 -10.02
N PHE A 7 -11.20 -28.21 -9.07
CA PHE A 7 -10.30 -28.55 -7.98
C PHE A 7 -11.03 -29.53 -7.05
N ILE A 8 -10.61 -30.80 -7.06
CA ILE A 8 -11.03 -31.77 -6.05
C ILE A 8 -10.15 -31.52 -4.83
N THR A 9 -10.72 -30.89 -3.80
CA THR A 9 -10.15 -30.89 -2.46
C THR A 9 -10.37 -32.27 -1.85
N ILE A 10 -9.27 -32.99 -1.60
CA ILE A 10 -9.30 -34.19 -0.76
C ILE A 10 -9.34 -33.71 0.69
N SER A 11 -10.53 -33.79 1.30
CA SER A 11 -10.67 -33.59 2.75
C SER A 11 -10.26 -34.88 3.46
N LEU A 12 -9.06 -34.88 4.06
CA LEU A 12 -8.63 -35.90 4.99
C LEU A 12 -9.24 -35.55 6.37
N LEU A 13 -10.27 -36.28 6.81
CA LEU A 13 -10.80 -36.14 8.17
C LEU A 13 -9.75 -36.61 9.18
N MET A 14 -9.06 -35.66 9.81
CA MET A 14 -8.30 -35.89 11.03
C MET A 14 -9.12 -35.33 12.20
N ILE A 15 -9.71 -36.23 12.97
CA ILE A 15 -10.30 -35.91 14.28
C ILE A 15 -9.12 -35.65 15.22
N GLY A 16 -8.66 -34.40 15.23
CA GLY A 16 -7.67 -33.89 16.16
C GLY A 16 -8.22 -32.64 16.81
N CYS A 17 -8.19 -32.59 18.14
CA CYS A 17 -8.45 -31.39 18.92
C CYS A 17 -7.33 -30.36 18.64
N GLY A 18 -7.41 -29.70 17.50
CA GLY A 18 -6.54 -28.61 17.08
C GLY A 18 -7.43 -27.58 16.41
N LYS A 19 -7.33 -26.32 16.84
CA LYS A 19 -8.02 -25.21 16.17
C LYS A 19 -7.65 -25.27 14.69
N GLU A 20 -8.65 -25.33 13.79
CA GLU A 20 -8.42 -25.24 12.35
C GLU A 20 -7.48 -24.07 12.07
N PRO A 21 -6.49 -24.21 11.18
CA PRO A 21 -5.62 -23.10 10.84
C PRO A 21 -6.48 -21.95 10.34
N THR A 22 -6.32 -20.78 10.96
CA THR A 22 -7.05 -19.59 10.57
C THR A 22 -6.68 -19.24 9.13
N GLU A 23 -7.69 -19.19 8.26
CA GLU A 23 -7.51 -18.82 6.86
C GLU A 23 -7.08 -17.35 6.79
N ILE A 24 -6.00 -17.08 6.06
CA ILE A 24 -5.55 -15.72 5.76
C ILE A 24 -5.86 -15.43 4.30
N LYS A 25 -6.68 -14.41 4.06
CA LYS A 25 -6.98 -13.90 2.71
C LYS A 25 -6.19 -12.64 2.46
N ILE A 26 -5.64 -12.50 1.25
CA ILE A 26 -4.84 -11.33 0.88
C ILE A 26 -5.53 -10.62 -0.27
N GLY A 27 -5.77 -9.33 -0.09
CA GLY A 27 -6.23 -8.45 -1.16
C GLY A 27 -5.15 -7.41 -1.47
N THR A 28 -4.97 -7.12 -2.76
CA THR A 28 -4.02 -6.11 -3.23
C THR A 28 -4.69 -5.26 -4.29
N ILE A 29 -4.56 -3.94 -4.17
CA ILE A 29 -5.12 -2.98 -5.11
C ILE A 29 -4.11 -1.88 -5.45
N GLU A 30 -4.28 -1.28 -6.63
CA GLU A 30 -3.70 0.01 -6.96
C GLU A 30 -4.70 1.12 -6.63
N TYR A 31 -4.24 2.20 -5.99
CA TYR A 31 -5.09 3.31 -5.58
C TYR A 31 -4.42 4.67 -5.80
N ALA A 32 -5.21 5.74 -5.79
CA ALA A 32 -4.70 7.10 -5.77
C ALA A 32 -5.04 7.75 -4.41
N PRO A 33 -4.28 7.45 -3.34
CA PRO A 33 -4.62 7.91 -1.99
C PRO A 33 -4.45 9.42 -1.81
N HIS A 34 -3.67 10.07 -2.68
CA HIS A 34 -3.43 11.49 -2.58
C HIS A 34 -3.18 12.13 -3.96
N GLY A 35 -4.25 12.68 -4.55
CA GLY A 35 -4.19 13.43 -5.81
C GLY A 35 -3.84 12.56 -7.01
N ASN A 36 -3.23 13.16 -8.03
CA ASN A 36 -2.95 12.52 -9.33
C ASN A 36 -1.46 12.47 -9.69
N ARG A 37 -0.58 12.69 -8.71
CA ARG A 37 0.89 12.76 -8.90
C ARG A 37 1.61 11.46 -8.53
N SER A 38 0.90 10.52 -7.93
CA SER A 38 1.39 9.25 -7.40
C SER A 38 0.24 8.26 -7.34
N PHE A 39 0.59 6.99 -7.14
CA PHE A 39 -0.37 5.93 -6.86
C PHE A 39 0.21 5.01 -5.80
N SER A 40 -0.65 4.37 -5.01
CA SER A 40 -0.24 3.33 -4.07
C SER A 40 -0.53 1.94 -4.60
N VAL A 41 0.29 0.98 -4.17
CA VAL A 41 -0.04 -0.44 -4.14
C VAL A 41 -0.27 -0.78 -2.68
N THR A 42 -1.52 -1.08 -2.33
CA THR A 42 -1.92 -1.40 -0.96
C THR A 42 -2.29 -2.87 -0.89
N SER A 43 -1.66 -3.59 0.04
CA SER A 43 -1.96 -4.99 0.32
C SER A 43 -2.45 -5.16 1.75
N VAL A 44 -3.46 -5.99 1.94
CA VAL A 44 -4.09 -6.26 3.23
C VAL A 44 -4.23 -7.77 3.41
N ALA A 45 -3.82 -8.25 4.58
CA ALA A 45 -4.09 -9.60 5.05
C ALA A 45 -5.29 -9.57 6.01
N MET A 46 -6.29 -10.40 5.72
CA MET A 46 -7.52 -10.57 6.48
C MET A 46 -7.52 -11.94 7.16
N SER A 47 -7.94 -11.97 8.41
CA SER A 47 -8.27 -13.16 9.19
C SER A 47 -9.71 -13.01 9.65
N ASP A 48 -10.59 -13.89 9.18
CA ASP A 48 -12.04 -13.72 9.34
C ASP A 48 -12.49 -12.32 8.85
N ASP A 49 -13.09 -11.50 9.72
CA ASP A 49 -13.54 -10.13 9.42
C ASP A 49 -12.54 -9.05 9.85
N LYS A 50 -11.35 -9.44 10.33
CA LYS A 50 -10.33 -8.53 10.88
C LYS A 50 -9.10 -8.41 9.99
N ILE A 51 -8.57 -7.20 9.90
CA ILE A 51 -7.27 -6.91 9.30
C ILE A 51 -6.17 -7.36 10.26
N VAL A 52 -5.25 -8.20 9.77
CA VAL A 52 -4.09 -8.70 10.53
C VAL A 52 -2.74 -8.25 9.98
N GLY A 53 -2.75 -7.56 8.83
CA GLY A 53 -1.55 -6.96 8.27
C GLY A 53 -1.88 -6.02 7.12
N VAL A 54 -1.13 -4.93 7.02
CA VAL A 54 -1.29 -3.92 5.97
C VAL A 54 0.09 -3.51 5.48
N THR A 55 0.25 -3.36 4.17
CA THR A 55 1.40 -2.67 3.58
C THR A 55 0.91 -1.67 2.54
N ILE A 56 1.29 -0.42 2.70
CA ILE A 56 1.09 0.67 1.76
C ILE A 56 2.45 1.02 1.17
N GLU A 57 2.55 0.86 -0.14
CA GLU A 57 3.65 1.35 -0.94
C GLU A 57 3.14 2.44 -1.87
N GLU A 58 3.83 3.57 -2.00
CA GLU A 58 3.40 4.64 -2.89
C GLU A 58 4.50 4.99 -3.88
N TYR A 59 4.16 4.96 -5.17
CA TYR A 59 5.07 5.25 -6.25
C TYR A 59 4.81 6.64 -6.82
N GLN A 60 5.90 7.33 -7.16
CA GLN A 60 5.85 8.60 -7.86
C GLN A 60 6.99 8.70 -8.89
N PHE A 61 6.86 9.67 -9.80
CA PHE A 61 7.97 10.05 -10.66
C PHE A 61 8.95 10.98 -9.94
N TRP A 62 10.20 10.56 -9.89
CA TRP A 62 11.34 11.33 -9.40
C TRP A 62 12.01 12.06 -10.56
N LYS A 63 12.46 13.30 -10.33
CA LYS A 63 13.18 14.06 -11.36
C LYS A 63 14.54 13.43 -11.65
N TYR A 64 15.00 13.56 -12.90
CA TYR A 64 16.30 13.09 -13.36
C TYR A 64 17.47 13.56 -12.50
N GLU A 65 17.44 14.83 -12.08
CA GLU A 65 18.47 15.43 -11.22
C GLU A 65 18.66 14.69 -9.88
N SER A 66 17.68 13.89 -9.45
CA SER A 66 17.76 13.09 -8.21
C SER A 66 18.11 11.61 -8.47
N TYR A 67 18.44 11.19 -9.70
CA TYR A 67 18.66 9.76 -10.04
C TYR A 67 19.80 9.08 -9.28
N ASP A 68 20.82 9.82 -8.89
CA ASP A 68 21.94 9.30 -8.09
C ASP A 68 21.57 9.13 -6.62
N GLU A 69 20.48 9.77 -6.19
CA GLU A 69 19.98 9.74 -4.81
C GLU A 69 18.77 8.81 -4.65
N VAL A 70 18.08 8.47 -5.76
CA VAL A 70 16.87 7.65 -5.74
C VAL A 70 17.03 6.29 -6.40
N VAL A 71 16.36 5.31 -5.80
CA VAL A 71 16.12 3.98 -6.31
C VAL A 71 14.85 3.99 -7.16
N CYS A 72 15.02 3.86 -8.47
CA CYS A 72 13.91 3.65 -9.39
C CYS A 72 13.40 2.20 -9.29
N VAL A 73 12.18 1.93 -9.77
CA VAL A 73 11.66 0.56 -9.90
C VAL A 73 12.61 -0.30 -10.76
N PRO A 74 12.56 -1.64 -10.64
CA PRO A 74 13.33 -2.52 -11.51
C PRO A 74 13.14 -2.16 -12.99
N ASN A 75 14.24 -2.11 -13.75
CA ASN A 75 14.29 -1.68 -15.15
C ASN A 75 13.88 -0.20 -15.40
N GLY A 76 13.61 0.59 -14.36
CA GLY A 76 13.16 1.97 -14.48
C GLY A 76 14.21 2.96 -14.99
N LYS A 77 15.49 2.57 -14.98
CA LYS A 77 16.62 3.32 -15.56
C LYS A 77 16.98 2.85 -16.98
N ASP A 78 16.37 1.77 -17.47
CA ASP A 78 16.61 1.27 -18.82
C ASP A 78 15.91 2.17 -19.85
N VAL A 79 16.66 3.11 -20.42
CA VAL A 79 16.17 4.11 -21.38
C VAL A 79 15.80 3.49 -22.74
N GLU A 80 16.38 2.35 -23.08
CA GLU A 80 16.04 1.62 -24.30
C GLU A 80 14.87 0.63 -24.07
N GLY A 81 14.57 0.32 -22.81
CA GLY A 81 13.50 -0.58 -22.37
C GLY A 81 12.39 0.09 -21.56
N PHE A 82 12.06 -0.48 -20.39
CA PHE A 82 10.89 -0.09 -19.59
C PHE A 82 10.89 1.40 -19.23
N GLY A 83 12.03 1.96 -18.83
CA GLY A 83 12.17 3.37 -18.47
C GLY A 83 11.91 4.32 -19.64
N GLY A 84 12.27 3.94 -20.87
CA GLY A 84 12.07 4.75 -22.07
C GLY A 84 10.60 5.15 -22.33
N ASN A 85 9.64 4.43 -21.74
CA ASN A 85 8.21 4.68 -21.94
C ASN A 85 7.65 5.93 -21.23
N TYR A 86 8.41 6.55 -20.32
CA TYR A 86 7.95 7.73 -19.58
C TYR A 86 8.92 8.92 -19.63
N ASP A 87 9.66 9.10 -20.73
CA ASP A 87 10.74 10.10 -20.81
C ASP A 87 11.72 9.95 -19.64
N SER A 88 12.32 8.76 -19.54
CA SER A 88 13.34 8.46 -18.52
C SER A 88 14.59 9.34 -18.60
N SER A 89 14.72 10.19 -19.61
CA SER A 89 15.75 11.23 -19.66
C SER A 89 15.46 12.38 -18.69
N THR A 90 14.21 12.49 -18.19
CA THR A 90 13.80 13.57 -17.28
C THR A 90 13.18 13.08 -15.97
N LYS A 91 12.73 11.81 -15.88
CA LYS A 91 12.10 11.27 -14.66
C LYS A 91 12.09 9.74 -14.55
N CYS A 92 12.18 9.19 -13.33
CA CYS A 92 12.03 7.75 -13.09
C CYS A 92 10.93 7.42 -12.11
N LEU A 93 10.20 6.33 -12.36
CA LEU A 93 9.24 5.81 -11.40
C LEU A 93 9.98 5.16 -10.24
N GLY A 94 9.62 5.48 -9.00
CA GLY A 94 10.23 4.91 -7.81
C GLY A 94 9.30 4.95 -6.60
N SER A 95 9.49 3.99 -5.70
CA SER A 95 8.75 3.90 -4.43
C SER A 95 9.17 5.01 -3.47
N LYS A 96 8.23 5.59 -2.73
CA LYS A 96 8.51 6.52 -1.64
C LYS A 96 9.12 5.81 -0.44
N ARG A 97 8.72 4.56 -0.17
CA ARG A 97 9.31 3.76 0.93
C ARG A 97 10.78 3.43 0.67
N ALA A 98 11.13 3.02 -0.56
CA ALA A 98 12.50 2.76 -0.98
C ALA A 98 13.37 4.03 -1.01
N ASN A 99 12.73 5.19 -1.12
CA ASN A 99 13.37 6.51 -1.16
C ASN A 99 12.96 7.39 0.02
N ASN A 100 12.68 6.80 1.19
CA ASN A 100 12.05 7.51 2.31
C ASN A 100 12.88 8.72 2.74
N ASP A 101 14.19 8.57 2.87
CA ASP A 101 15.07 9.63 3.36
C ASP A 101 15.02 10.84 2.41
N VAL A 102 15.11 10.59 1.10
CA VAL A 102 15.02 11.63 0.06
C VAL A 102 13.62 12.25 0.01
N TYR A 103 12.57 11.45 0.16
CA TYR A 103 11.19 11.96 0.16
C TYR A 103 10.92 12.83 1.39
N SER A 104 11.29 12.34 2.56
CA SER A 104 11.06 13.00 3.85
C SER A 104 11.84 14.30 3.94
N ALA A 105 13.10 14.33 3.49
CA ALA A 105 13.86 15.57 3.37
C ALA A 105 13.14 16.60 2.48
N LYS A 106 12.62 16.18 1.32
CA LYS A 106 11.82 17.07 0.46
C LYS A 106 10.56 17.57 1.17
N MET A 107 9.85 16.72 1.93
CA MET A 107 8.68 17.15 2.70
C MET A 107 9.05 18.17 3.79
N THR A 108 10.18 17.99 4.46
CA THR A 108 10.70 18.98 5.42
C THR A 108 10.97 20.31 4.72
N ASP A 109 11.67 20.30 3.58
CA ASP A 109 12.05 21.51 2.86
C ASP A 109 10.86 22.27 2.28
N ILE A 110 9.90 21.56 1.66
CA ILE A 110 8.81 22.19 0.91
C ILE A 110 7.53 22.38 1.73
N ALA A 111 7.31 21.55 2.74
CA ALA A 111 6.08 21.52 3.52
C ALA A 111 6.31 21.70 5.04
N GLY A 112 7.57 21.85 5.48
CA GLY A 112 7.90 22.01 6.90
C GLY A 112 7.60 20.77 7.73
N ALA A 113 7.56 19.58 7.12
CA ALA A 113 7.30 18.33 7.82
C ALA A 113 8.38 18.06 8.88
N THR A 114 7.95 17.76 10.10
CA THR A 114 8.82 17.44 11.24
C THR A 114 8.91 15.95 11.53
N GLN A 115 8.22 15.13 10.73
CA GLN A 115 8.13 13.69 10.85
C GLN A 115 8.42 13.08 9.48
N GLU A 116 9.07 11.91 9.46
CA GLU A 116 9.28 11.20 8.20
C GLU A 116 7.97 10.66 7.64
N TRP A 117 7.88 10.60 6.31
CA TRP A 117 6.70 10.08 5.63
C TRP A 117 6.40 8.63 6.03
N ILE A 118 7.44 7.80 6.12
CA ILE A 118 7.27 6.37 6.44
C ILE A 118 6.69 6.15 7.85
N GLU A 119 6.98 7.03 8.80
CA GLU A 119 6.43 6.94 10.15
C GLU A 119 4.92 7.17 10.14
N SER A 120 4.46 8.14 9.34
CA SER A 120 3.03 8.39 9.18
C SER A 120 2.32 7.26 8.45
N ILE A 121 2.96 6.68 7.42
CA ILE A 121 2.40 5.50 6.73
C ILE A 121 2.29 4.31 7.68
N LYS A 122 3.31 4.02 8.48
CA LYS A 122 3.25 2.96 9.49
C LYS A 122 2.13 3.18 10.51
N ALA A 123 1.94 4.43 10.96
CA ALA A 123 0.83 4.74 11.85
C ALA A 123 -0.54 4.45 11.21
N ILE A 124 -0.70 4.68 9.90
CA ILE A 124 -1.93 4.34 9.16
C ILE A 124 -2.08 2.82 9.01
N GLU A 125 -1.00 2.12 8.69
CA GLU A 125 -0.96 0.64 8.63
C GLU A 125 -1.38 0.03 9.97
N ASP A 126 -0.76 0.48 11.06
CA ASP A 126 -1.03 0.02 12.43
C ASP A 126 -2.43 0.41 12.91
N TYR A 127 -2.93 1.58 12.51
CA TYR A 127 -4.29 2.00 12.81
C TYR A 127 -5.32 1.01 12.25
N ALA A 128 -5.07 0.43 11.08
CA ALA A 128 -6.00 -0.49 10.44
C ALA A 128 -6.00 -1.91 11.04
N VAL A 129 -4.88 -2.34 11.64
CA VAL A 129 -4.77 -3.66 12.27
C VAL A 129 -5.80 -3.82 13.41
N ASP A 130 -6.33 -5.04 13.54
CA ASP A 130 -7.37 -5.45 14.49
C ASP A 130 -8.74 -4.77 14.27
N LYS A 131 -8.92 -4.01 13.19
CA LYS A 131 -10.22 -3.43 12.80
C LYS A 131 -10.88 -4.24 11.70
N THR A 132 -12.20 -4.17 11.67
CA THR A 132 -13.05 -4.61 10.57
C THR A 132 -13.13 -3.51 9.51
N ILE A 133 -13.52 -3.89 8.29
CA ILE A 133 -13.83 -2.93 7.23
C ILE A 133 -14.90 -1.92 7.67
N SER A 134 -15.91 -2.36 8.42
CA SER A 134 -16.99 -1.50 8.92
C SER A 134 -16.45 -0.43 9.89
N GLU A 135 -15.58 -0.82 10.84
CA GLU A 135 -14.94 0.13 11.76
C GLU A 135 -14.08 1.16 11.01
N LEU A 136 -13.37 0.74 9.96
CA LEU A 136 -12.57 1.69 9.15
C LEU A 136 -13.43 2.66 8.34
N LYS A 137 -14.60 2.24 7.87
CA LYS A 137 -15.54 3.10 7.13
C LYS A 137 -16.18 4.19 7.98
N GLU A 138 -16.10 4.09 9.31
CA GLU A 138 -16.57 5.14 10.21
C GLU A 138 -15.60 6.34 10.28
N PHE A 139 -14.36 6.19 9.79
CA PHE A 139 -13.35 7.24 9.77
C PHE A 139 -13.73 8.39 8.83
N LYS A 140 -13.69 9.62 9.34
CA LYS A 140 -14.11 10.85 8.65
C LYS A 140 -12.91 11.70 8.24
N GLU A 141 -12.83 12.04 6.96
CA GLU A 141 -11.73 12.79 6.35
C GLU A 141 -11.34 14.08 7.10
N ASP A 142 -12.32 14.90 7.45
CA ASP A 142 -12.08 16.25 7.98
C ASP A 142 -11.97 16.33 9.51
N THR A 143 -12.42 15.30 10.23
CA THR A 143 -12.52 15.35 11.70
C THR A 143 -11.65 14.36 12.42
N ASP A 144 -11.34 13.24 11.77
CA ASP A 144 -10.64 12.16 12.43
C ASP A 144 -9.15 12.23 12.14
N THR A 145 -8.35 11.84 13.12
CA THR A 145 -6.91 11.83 13.02
C THR A 145 -6.40 10.45 13.37
N ILE A 146 -5.29 10.06 12.74
CA ILE A 146 -4.59 8.83 13.09
C ILE A 146 -3.41 9.24 13.96
N ALA A 147 -3.42 8.79 15.21
CA ALA A 147 -2.32 9.05 16.13
C ALA A 147 -1.01 8.53 15.53
N GLY A 148 0.02 9.38 15.50
CA GLY A 148 1.30 9.05 14.90
C GLY A 148 1.42 9.34 13.40
N SER A 149 0.36 9.82 12.74
CA SER A 149 0.44 10.34 11.36
C SER A 149 0.23 11.85 11.31
N THR A 150 1.12 12.54 10.61
CA THR A 150 1.02 13.99 10.33
C THR A 150 0.60 14.29 8.90
N LEU A 151 0.27 13.26 8.10
CA LEU A 151 -0.14 13.43 6.71
C LEU A 151 -1.58 13.97 6.62
N THR A 152 -1.78 14.96 5.76
CA THR A 152 -3.13 15.41 5.37
C THR A 152 -3.90 14.34 4.59
N GLY A 153 -3.19 13.38 3.98
CA GLY A 153 -3.77 12.30 3.16
C GLY A 153 -4.26 11.07 3.93
N ASN A 154 -4.36 11.11 5.27
CA ASN A 154 -4.75 9.96 6.09
C ASN A 154 -5.99 9.22 5.57
N TYR A 155 -7.04 9.98 5.23
CA TYR A 155 -8.29 9.42 4.72
C TYR A 155 -8.08 8.61 3.44
N GLY A 156 -7.40 9.17 2.43
CA GLY A 156 -7.20 8.50 1.16
C GLY A 156 -6.33 7.25 1.26
N TYR A 157 -5.31 7.25 2.13
CA TYR A 157 -4.55 6.03 2.43
C TYR A 157 -5.44 4.98 3.12
N LEU A 158 -6.30 5.38 4.07
CA LEU A 158 -7.21 4.44 4.72
C LEU A 158 -8.26 3.88 3.74
N GLN A 159 -8.73 4.68 2.77
CA GLN A 159 -9.60 4.19 1.69
C GLN A 159 -8.89 3.13 0.84
N SER A 160 -7.58 3.28 0.58
CA SER A 160 -6.82 2.23 -0.12
C SER A 160 -6.75 0.92 0.67
N VAL A 161 -6.69 1.00 2.01
CA VAL A 161 -6.71 -0.17 2.90
C VAL A 161 -8.08 -0.84 2.88
N ILE A 162 -9.16 -0.05 2.97
CA ILE A 162 -10.54 -0.55 2.87
C ILE A 162 -10.75 -1.28 1.53
N ALA A 163 -10.35 -0.65 0.42
CA ALA A 163 -10.48 -1.26 -0.90
C ALA A 163 -9.69 -2.56 -1.05
N ALA A 164 -8.47 -2.61 -0.50
CA ALA A 164 -7.67 -3.83 -0.49
C ALA A 164 -8.30 -4.94 0.36
N ALA A 165 -8.86 -4.59 1.53
CA ALA A 165 -9.56 -5.52 2.40
C ALA A 165 -10.83 -6.09 1.73
N GLU A 166 -11.59 -5.25 1.02
CA GLU A 166 -12.76 -5.67 0.24
C GLU A 166 -12.36 -6.65 -0.88
N ALA A 167 -11.26 -6.34 -1.60
CA ALA A 167 -10.73 -7.21 -2.66
C ALA A 167 -10.22 -8.58 -2.13
N ALA A 168 -9.87 -8.69 -0.84
CA ALA A 168 -9.50 -9.97 -0.23
C ALA A 168 -10.70 -10.92 -0.06
N GLY A 169 -11.93 -10.37 -0.08
CA GLY A 169 -13.18 -11.12 0.09
C GLY A 169 -13.86 -11.56 -1.20
N GLU A 170 -13.40 -11.06 -2.36
CA GLU A 170 -13.84 -11.47 -3.70
C GLU A 170 -13.25 -12.82 -4.12
#